data_AF-A0AA90U3D2-F1
#
_entry.id   AF-A0AA90U3D2-F1
#
_cell.length_a   1.000
_cell.length_b   1.000
_cell.length_c   1.000
_cell.angle_alpha   90.00
_cell.angle_beta   90.00
_cell.angle_gamma   90.00
#
_symmetry.space_group_name_H-M   'P 1'
#
loop_
_entity.id
_entity.type
_entity.pdbx_description
1 polymer ?
#
loop_
_entity_poly.entity_id
_entity_poly.type
_entity_poly.pdbx_seq_one_letter_code
_entity_poly.pdbx_strand_id
1 'polypeptide(L)'
;MKIEIGQRFDFEVDREDIESVESGSIIATWYHMGNPIYVELSVNRSLSREIRKVFRNNHNKTALISIARVSKSRYVVSPTVVLLNRAIKDVKQVK
;
A
#
# COMPACT_ATOMS: atom_id res chain seq x y z
N MET A 1 3.99 6.12 11.07
CA MET A 1 5.01 5.91 10.02
C MET A 1 5.03 7.07 9.04
N LYS A 2 6.22 7.50 8.60
CA LYS A 2 6.41 8.52 7.58
C LYS A 2 7.36 7.97 6.51
N ILE A 3 7.04 8.27 5.25
CA ILE A 3 7.90 7.92 4.10
C ILE A 3 8.85 9.09 3.88
N GLU A 4 10.14 8.85 4.01
CA GLU A 4 11.18 9.86 3.76
C GLU A 4 11.54 9.94 2.27
N ILE A 5 12.18 11.05 1.89
CA ILE A 5 12.57 11.30 0.49
C ILE A 5 13.53 10.19 0.03
N GLY A 6 13.25 9.62 -1.14
CA GLY A 6 14.00 8.50 -1.70
C GLY A 6 13.53 7.12 -1.22
N GLN A 7 12.61 7.05 -0.25
CA GLN A 7 12.04 5.79 0.20
C GLN A 7 10.83 5.37 -0.64
N ARG A 8 10.65 4.06 -0.72
CA ARG A 8 9.51 3.39 -1.33
C ARG A 8 9.05 2.26 -0.42
N PHE A 9 7.75 2.16 -0.21
CA PHE A 9 7.12 1.08 0.53
C PHE A 9 5.85 0.62 -0.17
N ASP A 10 5.54 -0.66 -0.03
CA ASP A 10 4.30 -1.23 -0.53
C ASP A 10 3.31 -1.38 0.63
N PHE A 11 2.09 -0.92 0.42
CA PHE A 11 1.02 -0.98 1.39
C PHE A 11 -0.24 -1.54 0.76
N GLU A 12 -1.04 -2.22 1.56
CA GLU A 12 -2.47 -2.32 1.31
C GLU A 12 -3.18 -1.17 2.02
N VAL A 13 -4.05 -0.48 1.29
CA VAL A 13 -4.82 0.65 1.80
C VAL A 13 -6.31 0.39 1.55
N ASP A 14 -7.12 0.65 2.57
CA ASP A 14 -8.57 0.65 2.49
C ASP A 14 -9.10 1.97 1.89
N ARG A 15 -10.10 1.84 1.03
CA ARG A 15 -10.76 2.96 0.38
C ARG A 15 -11.40 3.93 1.39
N GLU A 16 -12.05 3.39 2.42
CA GLU A 16 -12.78 4.18 3.41
C GLU A 16 -11.85 5.09 4.22
N ASP A 17 -10.63 4.62 4.51
CA ASP A 17 -9.60 5.39 5.21
C ASP A 17 -9.08 6.57 4.39
N ILE A 18 -9.05 6.46 3.04
CA ILE A 18 -8.52 7.53 2.19
C ILE A 18 -9.58 8.53 1.68
N GLU A 19 -10.82 8.08 1.49
CA GLU A 19 -11.90 8.93 0.98
C GLU A 19 -12.24 10.06 1.95
N SER A 20 -12.14 9.80 3.25
CA SER A 20 -12.44 10.76 4.32
C SER A 20 -11.27 11.69 4.70
N VAL A 21 -10.03 11.38 4.28
CA VAL A 21 -8.82 12.09 4.75
C VAL A 21 -8.15 12.91 3.65
N GLU A 22 -8.18 14.24 3.76
CA GLU A 22 -7.37 15.11 2.90
C GLU A 22 -5.89 15.16 3.33
N SER A 23 -5.63 15.22 4.63
CA SER A 23 -4.31 15.19 5.26
C SER A 23 -4.44 14.74 6.72
N GLY A 24 -3.40 14.11 7.26
CA GLY A 24 -3.38 13.59 8.63
C GLY A 24 -2.72 12.22 8.64
N SER A 25 -3.44 11.24 9.14
CA SER A 25 -3.02 9.84 9.18
C SER A 25 -4.13 8.94 8.65
N ILE A 26 -3.72 7.83 8.03
CA ILE A 26 -4.60 6.71 7.68
C ILE A 26 -4.06 5.44 8.31
N ILE A 27 -4.89 4.41 8.43
CA ILE A 27 -4.39 3.06 8.68
C ILE A 27 -4.05 2.42 7.35
N ALA A 28 -2.88 1.78 7.29
CA ALA A 28 -2.43 1.02 6.13
C ALA A 28 -1.80 -0.29 6.62
N THR A 29 -1.83 -1.32 5.78
CA THR A 29 -1.20 -2.60 6.10
C THR A 29 0.12 -2.72 5.33
N TRP A 30 1.22 -2.83 6.07
CA TRP A 30 2.53 -3.16 5.51
C TRP A 30 2.80 -4.65 5.69
N TYR A 31 3.26 -5.32 4.63
CA TYR A 31 3.56 -6.74 4.70
C TYR A 31 5.06 -6.98 4.91
N HIS A 32 5.42 -7.55 6.06
CA HIS A 32 6.79 -7.94 6.36
C HIS A 32 6.90 -9.46 6.44
N MET A 33 7.63 -10.05 5.49
CA MET A 33 7.78 -11.52 5.36
C MET A 33 6.43 -12.26 5.34
N GLY A 34 5.43 -11.69 4.67
CA GLY A 34 4.07 -12.25 4.59
C GLY A 34 3.17 -11.97 5.80
N ASN A 35 3.69 -11.38 6.87
CA ASN A 35 2.88 -10.98 8.02
C ASN A 35 2.32 -9.57 7.82
N PRO A 36 1.00 -9.36 7.96
CA PRO A 36 0.41 -8.03 7.92
C PRO A 36 0.76 -7.25 9.19
N ILE A 37 1.24 -6.02 9.02
CA ILE A 37 1.54 -5.08 10.10
C ILE A 37 0.70 -3.83 9.84
N TYR A 38 -0.26 -3.56 10.72
CA TYR A 38 -1.04 -2.33 10.67
C TYR A 38 -0.18 -1.15 11.12
N VAL A 39 -0.09 -0.14 10.27
CA VAL A 39 0.68 1.07 10.53
C VAL A 39 -0.20 2.29 10.34
N GLU A 40 -0.05 3.26 11.24
CA GLU A 40 -0.54 4.59 11.02
C GLU A 40 0.37 5.30 10.01
N LEU A 41 -0.09 5.57 8.79
CA LEU A 41 0.67 6.24 7.75
C LEU A 41 0.29 7.72 7.70
N SER A 42 1.28 8.59 7.92
CA SER A 42 1.06 10.04 7.78
C SER A 42 0.93 10.40 6.29
N VAL A 43 -0.19 11.02 5.95
CA VAL A 43 -0.55 11.43 4.59
C VAL A 43 -0.74 12.94 4.50
N ASN A 44 -0.23 13.54 3.43
CA ASN A 44 -0.52 14.92 3.09
C ASN A 44 -1.46 14.99 1.88
N ARG A 45 -1.91 16.21 1.53
CA ARG A 45 -2.82 16.46 0.41
C ARG A 45 -2.32 15.92 -0.94
N SER A 46 -1.00 15.88 -1.15
CA SER A 46 -0.45 15.31 -2.39
C SER A 46 -0.57 13.80 -2.39
N LEU A 47 -0.17 13.15 -1.30
CA LEU A 47 -0.22 11.70 -1.21
C LEU A 47 -1.66 11.18 -1.24
N SER A 48 -2.56 11.80 -0.46
CA SER A 48 -3.98 11.39 -0.44
C SER A 48 -4.62 11.48 -1.82
N ARG A 49 -4.31 12.53 -2.58
CA ARG A 49 -4.77 12.69 -3.96
C ARG A 49 -4.27 11.59 -4.89
N GLU A 50 -2.99 11.22 -4.81
CA GLU A 50 -2.44 10.16 -5.66
C GLU A 50 -3.02 8.78 -5.28
N ILE A 51 -3.22 8.49 -3.99
CA ILE A 51 -3.86 7.25 -3.55
C ILE A 51 -5.31 7.18 -4.07
N ARG A 52 -6.10 8.26 -3.93
CA ARG A 52 -7.49 8.29 -4.44
C ARG A 52 -7.59 8.02 -5.94
N LYS A 53 -6.60 8.41 -6.74
CA LYS A 53 -6.60 8.11 -8.18
C LYS A 53 -6.59 6.61 -8.45
N VAL A 54 -5.99 5.80 -7.59
CA VAL A 54 -5.96 4.33 -7.72
C VAL A 54 -7.38 3.76 -7.62
N PHE A 55 -8.24 4.36 -6.81
CA PHE A 55 -9.62 3.92 -6.60
C PHE A 55 -10.62 4.53 -7.58
N ARG A 56 -10.28 5.62 -8.26
CA ARG A 56 -11.23 6.43 -9.06
C ARG A 56 -12.00 5.64 -10.12
N ASN A 57 -11.38 4.60 -10.68
CA ASN A 57 -11.92 3.83 -11.80
C ASN A 57 -12.24 2.36 -11.44
N ASN A 58 -12.29 2.01 -10.16
CA ASN A 58 -12.68 0.67 -9.72
C ASN A 58 -13.52 0.72 -8.44
N HIS A 59 -14.26 -0.36 -8.17
CA HIS A 59 -15.06 -0.54 -6.95
C HIS A 59 -14.34 -1.38 -5.89
N ASN A 60 -13.01 -1.47 -5.95
CA ASN A 60 -12.25 -2.26 -5.00
C ASN A 60 -12.32 -1.62 -3.61
N LYS A 61 -12.44 -2.46 -2.58
CA LYS A 61 -12.41 -2.03 -1.18
C LYS A 61 -10.99 -1.69 -0.74
N THR A 62 -10.03 -2.52 -1.11
CA THR A 62 -8.60 -2.32 -0.83
C THR A 62 -7.81 -2.18 -2.12
N ALA A 63 -6.61 -1.58 -2.02
CA ALA A 63 -5.63 -1.58 -3.10
C ALA A 63 -4.22 -1.82 -2.53
N LEU A 64 -3.49 -2.72 -3.20
CA LEU A 64 -2.05 -2.89 -3.00
C LEU A 64 -1.30 -1.86 -3.87
N ILE A 65 -0.59 -0.96 -3.22
CA ILE A 65 0.05 0.19 -3.84
C ILE A 65 1.49 0.36 -3.37
N SER A 66 2.36 0.74 -4.29
CA SER A 66 3.70 1.22 -4.00
C SER A 66 3.67 2.73 -3.85
N ILE A 67 4.14 3.23 -2.72
CA ILE A 67 4.22 4.67 -2.44
C ILE A 67 5.69 5.05 -2.38
N ALA A 68 6.13 5.88 -3.33
CA ALA A 68 7.48 6.44 -3.35
C ALA A 68 7.44 7.95 -3.12
N ARG A 69 8.27 8.46 -2.21
CA ARG A 69 8.42 9.91 -2.00
C ARG A 69 9.60 10.44 -2.79
N VAL A 70 9.31 11.14 -3.88
CA VAL A 70 10.33 11.64 -4.81
C VAL A 70 10.85 13.04 -4.44
N SER A 71 10.08 13.82 -3.68
CA SER A 71 10.54 15.13 -3.16
C SER A 71 9.80 15.51 -1.87
N LYS A 72 10.08 16.70 -1.33
CA LYS A 72 9.44 17.20 -0.10
C LYS A 72 7.91 17.13 -0.15
N SER A 73 7.31 17.43 -1.30
CA SER A 73 5.86 17.50 -1.48
C SER A 73 5.29 16.50 -2.49
N ARG A 74 6.13 15.80 -3.25
CA ARG A 74 5.68 14.93 -4.35
C ARG A 74 5.80 13.45 -3.99
N TYR A 75 4.71 12.74 -4.20
CA TYR A 75 4.61 11.29 -4.09
C TYR A 75 4.26 10.69 -5.44
N VAL A 76 4.72 9.47 -5.67
CA VAL A 76 4.31 8.64 -6.80
C VAL A 76 3.67 7.39 -6.22
N VAL A 77 2.42 7.15 -6.63
CA VAL A 77 1.65 5.98 -6.22
C VAL A 77 1.41 5.11 -7.45
N SER A 78 1.77 3.83 -7.39
CA SER A 78 1.58 2.87 -8.47
C SER A 78 0.98 1.58 -7.93
N PRO A 79 0.14 0.86 -8.69
CA PRO A 79 -0.30 -0.48 -8.29
C PRO A 79 0.90 -1.41 -8.05
N THR A 80 0.80 -2.27 -7.03
CA THR A 80 1.79 -3.31 -6.75
C THR A 80 1.21 -4.68 -7.08
N VAL A 81 2.01 -5.52 -7.75
CA VAL A 81 1.66 -6.91 -8.03
C VAL A 81 2.28 -7.80 -6.95
N VAL A 82 1.47 -8.62 -6.31
CA VAL A 82 1.95 -9.61 -5.33
C VAL A 82 1.76 -11.01 -5.93
N LEU A 83 2.85 -11.79 -5.96
CA LEU A 83 2.81 -13.19 -6.36
C LEU A 83 2.41 -14.04 -5.16
N LEU A 84 1.21 -14.62 -5.21
CA LEU A 84 0.79 -15.64 -4.26
C LEU A 84 1.46 -16.96 -4.63
N ASN A 85 2.54 -17.29 -3.94
CA ASN A 85 3.17 -18.60 -4.10
C ASN A 85 2.29 -19.65 -3.39
N ARG A 86 1.31 -20.20 -4.12
CA ARG A 86 0.60 -21.41 -3.67
C ARG A 86 1.58 -22.57 -3.77
N ALA A 87 2.37 -22.78 -2.72
CA ALA A 87 3.09 -24.03 -2.57
C ALA A 87 2.05 -25.16 -2.55
N ILE A 88 1.90 -25.84 -3.69
CA ILE A 88 1.08 -27.04 -3.81
C ILE A 88 1.65 -28.01 -2.79
N LYS A 89 0.84 -28.45 -1.83
CA LYS A 89 1.20 -29.39 -0.76
C LYS A 89 1.54 -30.80 -1.26
N ASP A 90 1.95 -30.97 -2.51
CA ASP A 90 2.27 -32.26 -3.15
C ASP A 90 3.78 -32.44 -3.36
N VAL A 91 4.60 -31.99 -2.41
CA VAL A 91 5.96 -32.54 -2.31
C VAL A 91 5.81 -33.92 -1.65
N LYS A 92 5.48 -34.93 -2.46
CA LYS A 92 5.71 -36.32 -2.07
C LYS A 92 7.19 -36.44 -1.75
N GLN A 93 7.52 -36.73 -0.48
CA GLN A 93 8.84 -37.21 -0.12
C GLN A 93 9.12 -38.44 -1.00
N VAL A 94 10.05 -38.29 -1.94
CA VAL A 94 10.67 -39.44 -2.58
C VAL A 94 11.50 -40.11 -1.48
N LYS A 95 11.08 -41.31 -1.07
CA LYS A 95 11.91 -42.20 -0.25
C LYS A 95 13.09 -42.72 -1.06
#